data_AF-A0A6P1ABX8-F1
#
_entry.id   AF-A0A6P1ABX8-F1
#
_cell.length_a   1.000
_cell.length_b   1.000
_cell.length_c   1.000
_cell.angle_alpha   90.00
_cell.angle_beta   90.00
_cell.angle_gamma   90.00
#
_symmetry.space_group_name_H-M   'P 1'
#
loop_
_entity.id
_entity.type
_entity.pdbx_description
1 polymer ?
#
loop_
_entity_poly.entity_id
_entity_poly.type
_entity_poly.pdbx_seq_one_letter_code
_entity_poly.pdbx_strand_id
1 'polypeptide(L)'
;MLRKIIFALVGLNLALLLTLTTTSAQATNTDITTYTWDFARIGSSHLVCQQIVVRPKNQTLPNSDKQAVTIRTSVVSPSYCADLTKPQLDNYN
;
A
#
# COMPACT_ATOMS: atom_id res chain seq x y z
N MET A 1 14.03 -31.66 -43.12
CA MET A 1 12.66 -31.14 -43.00
C MET A 1 12.05 -31.45 -41.63
N LEU A 2 11.95 -32.72 -41.23
CA LEU A 2 11.31 -33.16 -39.97
C LEU A 2 11.81 -32.44 -38.70
N ARG A 3 13.13 -32.26 -38.57
CA ARG A 3 13.73 -31.57 -37.42
C ARG A 3 13.26 -30.11 -37.25
N LYS A 4 13.03 -29.40 -38.36
CA LYS A 4 12.51 -28.01 -38.31
C LYS A 4 11.05 -27.96 -37.89
N ILE A 5 10.26 -28.96 -38.30
CA ILE A 5 8.85 -29.11 -37.90
C ILE A 5 8.74 -29.36 -36.40
N ILE A 6 9.60 -30.21 -35.85
CA ILE A 6 9.65 -30.50 -34.41
C ILE A 6 9.97 -29.23 -33.61
N PHE A 7 10.98 -28.46 -34.03
CA PHE A 7 11.31 -27.21 -33.34
C PHE A 7 10.18 -26.16 -33.41
N ALA A 8 9.48 -26.07 -34.54
CA ALA A 8 8.34 -25.17 -34.67
C ALA A 8 7.17 -25.58 -33.76
N LEU A 9 6.87 -26.88 -33.65
CA LEU A 9 5.85 -27.38 -32.73
C LEU A 9 6.22 -27.11 -31.27
N VAL A 10 7.48 -27.35 -30.88
CA VAL A 10 7.93 -27.10 -29.50
C VAL A 10 7.82 -25.61 -29.16
N GLY A 11 8.23 -24.72 -30.07
CA GLY A 11 8.10 -23.28 -29.89
C GLY A 11 6.64 -22.83 -29.76
N LEU A 12 5.74 -23.37 -30.57
CA LEU A 12 4.31 -23.06 -30.51
C LEU A 12 3.67 -23.52 -29.20
N ASN A 13 3.98 -24.74 -28.74
CA ASN A 13 3.48 -25.26 -27.46
C ASN A 13 3.99 -24.43 -26.28
N LEU A 14 5.26 -24.01 -26.31
CA LEU A 14 5.84 -23.18 -25.27
C LEU A 14 5.19 -21.80 -25.22
N ALA A 15 4.92 -21.18 -26.38
CA ALA A 15 4.21 -19.92 -26.48
C ALA A 15 2.76 -20.04 -25.95
N LEU A 16 2.08 -21.14 -26.26
CA LEU A 16 0.73 -21.41 -25.75
C LEU A 16 0.71 -21.57 -24.21
N LEU A 17 1.68 -22.30 -23.66
CA LEU A 17 1.83 -22.46 -22.22
C LEU A 17 2.10 -21.13 -21.52
N LEU A 18 2.90 -20.25 -22.12
CA LEU A 18 3.18 -18.92 -21.59
C LEU A 18 1.92 -18.06 -21.57
N THR A 19 1.11 -18.04 -22.63
CA THR A 19 -0.11 -17.22 -22.67
C THR A 19 -1.24 -17.75 -21.77
N LEU A 20 -1.32 -19.07 -21.55
CA LEU A 20 -2.29 -19.65 -20.61
C LEU A 20 -1.93 -19.41 -19.14
N THR A 21 -0.65 -19.19 -18.83
CA THR A 21 -0.17 -19.03 -17.45
C THR A 21 0.00 -17.58 -17.02
N THR A 22 -0.19 -16.59 -17.91
CA THR A 22 -0.21 -15.18 -17.50
C THR A 22 -1.47 -14.88 -16.71
N THR A 23 -1.41 -15.11 -15.40
CA THR A 23 -2.37 -14.55 -14.45
C THR A 23 -2.23 -13.04 -14.50
N SER A 24 -3.34 -12.30 -14.62
CA SER A 24 -3.28 -10.84 -14.53
C SER A 24 -2.66 -10.46 -13.20
N ALA A 25 -1.64 -9.60 -13.23
CA ALA A 25 -1.09 -9.02 -12.02
C ALA A 25 -2.19 -8.17 -11.38
N GLN A 26 -2.94 -8.74 -10.44
CA GLN A 26 -3.89 -8.00 -9.62
C GLN A 26 -3.07 -7.07 -8.72
N ALA A 27 -2.89 -5.83 -9.20
CA ALA A 27 -2.41 -4.73 -8.39
C ALA A 27 -3.33 -4.62 -7.17
N THR A 28 -2.85 -5.09 -6.03
CA THR A 28 -3.65 -5.15 -4.82
C THR A 28 -3.80 -3.72 -4.30
N ASN A 29 -4.96 -3.11 -4.52
CA ASN A 29 -5.34 -1.83 -3.91
C ASN A 29 -5.67 -2.06 -2.42
N THR A 30 -4.68 -2.48 -1.63
CA THR A 30 -4.85 -2.67 -0.19
C THR A 30 -4.80 -1.34 0.54
N ASP A 31 -5.66 -1.18 1.55
CA ASP A 31 -5.55 -0.09 2.51
C ASP A 31 -4.19 -0.16 3.21
N ILE A 32 -3.49 0.96 3.26
CA ILE A 32 -2.27 1.09 4.07
C ILE A 32 -2.70 1.57 5.44
N THR A 33 -2.41 0.79 6.47
CA THR A 33 -2.69 1.16 7.86
C THR A 33 -1.37 1.36 8.60
N THR A 34 -1.22 2.51 9.25
CA THR A 34 -0.08 2.80 10.13
C THR A 34 -0.57 3.33 11.48
N TYR A 35 0.27 3.18 12.50
CA TYR A 35 0.02 3.67 13.85
C TYR A 35 1.11 4.67 14.22
N THR A 36 0.73 5.74 14.90
CA THR A 36 1.68 6.76 15.35
C THR A 36 1.21 7.43 16.62
N TRP A 37 2.15 7.98 17.37
CA TRP A 37 1.87 8.92 18.44
C TRP A 37 1.62 10.31 17.85
N ASP A 38 0.48 10.92 18.17
CA ASP A 38 0.17 12.30 17.77
C ASP A 38 -0.78 12.94 18.79
N PHE A 39 -0.98 14.24 18.71
CA PHE A 39 -1.93 14.97 19.55
C PHE A 39 -3.37 14.63 19.16
N ALA A 40 -4.25 14.50 20.16
CA ALA A 40 -5.65 14.12 19.93
C ALA A 40 -6.40 15.06 18.96
N ARG A 41 -5.97 16.31 18.88
CA ARG A 41 -6.44 17.35 17.96
C ARG A 41 -5.44 18.50 17.94
N ILE A 42 -5.58 19.39 16.96
CA ILE A 42 -4.81 20.65 16.90
C ILE A 42 -5.01 21.42 18.21
N GLY A 43 -3.91 21.81 18.87
CA GLY A 43 -3.91 22.52 20.15
C GLY A 43 -4.16 21.65 21.38
N SER A 44 -4.22 20.32 21.25
CA SER A 44 -4.24 19.41 22.39
C SER A 44 -2.84 19.25 22.99
N SER A 45 -2.74 19.19 24.32
CA SER A 45 -1.54 18.74 25.03
C SER A 45 -1.51 17.23 25.27
N HIS A 46 -2.63 16.56 25.01
CA HIS A 46 -2.74 15.10 25.18
C HIS A 46 -2.25 14.38 23.93
N LEU A 47 -1.17 13.62 24.12
CA LEU A 47 -0.56 12.77 23.11
C LEU A 47 -1.17 11.36 23.19
N VAL A 48 -1.70 10.88 22.07
CA VAL A 48 -2.51 9.67 21.93
C VAL A 48 -1.98 8.80 20.79
N CYS A 49 -2.27 7.49 20.85
CA CYS A 49 -1.99 6.60 19.72
C CYS A 49 -3.07 6.78 18.67
N GLN A 50 -2.69 7.08 17.44
CA GLN A 50 -3.56 7.28 16.31
C GLN A 50 -3.31 6.22 15.26
N GLN A 51 -4.40 5.70 14.71
CA GLN A 51 -4.41 4.88 13.51
C GLN A 51 -4.66 5.78 12.31
N ILE A 52 -3.83 5.65 11.28
CA ILE A 52 -3.95 6.33 10.00
C ILE A 52 -4.20 5.26 8.93
N VAL A 53 -5.36 5.33 8.28
CA VAL A 53 -5.75 4.45 7.18
C VAL A 53 -5.75 5.24 5.89
N VAL A 54 -4.86 4.86 4.97
CA VAL A 54 -4.72 5.45 3.64
C VAL A 54 -5.29 4.47 2.62
N ARG A 55 -6.39 4.86 1.97
CA ARG A 55 -7.05 4.08 0.92
C ARG A 55 -6.77 4.72 -0.44
N PRO A 56 -6.11 4.00 -1.38
CA PRO A 56 -5.99 4.46 -2.76
C PRO A 56 -7.37 4.68 -3.39
N LYS A 57 -7.52 5.77 -4.12
CA LYS A 57 -8.70 6.06 -4.93
C LYS A 57 -8.36 5.86 -6.40
N ASN A 58 -9.23 5.15 -7.10
CA ASN A 58 -9.24 5.11 -8.57
C ASN A 58 -9.83 6.42 -9.09
N GLN A 59 -9.12 7.51 -8.87
CA GLN A 59 -9.46 8.83 -9.38
C GLN A 59 -8.29 9.33 -10.21
N THR A 60 -8.57 9.61 -11.49
CA THR A 60 -7.60 10.22 -12.39
C THR A 60 -7.36 11.66 -11.96
N LEU A 61 -6.12 11.96 -11.56
CA LEU A 61 -5.68 13.31 -11.28
C LEU A 61 -5.18 13.94 -12.58
N PRO A 62 -5.65 15.15 -12.95
CA PRO A 62 -5.13 15.81 -14.14
C PRO A 62 -3.64 16.14 -13.96
N ASN A 63 -2.81 15.70 -14.91
CA ASN A 63 -1.37 16.01 -15.01
C ASN A 63 -0.53 15.70 -13.76
N SER A 64 -0.68 14.51 -13.18
CA SER A 64 0.11 14.13 -12.00
C SER A 64 0.48 12.64 -12.01
N ASP A 65 1.75 12.34 -11.77
CA ASP A 65 2.24 10.99 -11.49
C ASP A 65 1.83 10.48 -10.09
N LYS A 66 1.04 11.27 -9.34
CA LYS A 66 0.57 10.95 -8.00
C LYS A 66 -0.77 10.24 -8.05
N GLN A 67 -0.97 9.32 -7.11
CA GLN A 67 -2.24 8.64 -6.92
C GLN A 67 -3.12 9.39 -5.90
N ALA A 68 -4.41 9.50 -6.18
CA ALA A 68 -5.36 10.04 -5.22
C ALA A 68 -5.52 9.06 -4.06
N VAL A 69 -5.54 9.55 -2.82
CA VAL A 69 -5.77 8.73 -1.63
C VAL A 69 -6.82 9.37 -0.72
N THR A 70 -7.53 8.55 0.03
CA THR A 70 -8.36 9.01 1.16
C THR A 70 -7.67 8.61 2.44
N ILE A 71 -7.50 9.59 3.33
CA ILE A 71 -6.89 9.40 4.63
C ILE A 71 -8.00 9.45 5.68
N ARG A 72 -8.04 8.45 6.56
CA ARG A 72 -8.88 8.44 7.76
C ARG A 72 -8.00 8.27 8.98
N THR A 73 -8.26 9.07 10.01
CA THR A 73 -7.54 8.99 11.27
C THR A 73 -8.49 8.70 12.41
N SER A 74 -8.06 7.91 13.37
CA SER A 74 -8.83 7.59 14.58
C SER A 74 -7.92 7.36 15.77
N VAL A 75 -8.33 7.83 16.94
CA VAL A 75 -7.64 7.52 18.19
C VAL A 75 -7.89 6.06 18.55
N VAL A 76 -6.82 5.33 18.88
CA VAL A 76 -6.87 3.90 19.22
C VAL A 76 -6.17 3.64 20.55
N SER A 77 -6.22 2.38 21.01
CA SER A 77 -5.54 1.96 22.24
C SER A 77 -4.03 2.23 22.16
N PRO A 78 -3.39 2.70 23.26
CA PRO A 78 -1.93 2.82 23.36
C PRO A 78 -1.15 1.56 22.98
N SER A 79 -1.76 0.38 23.13
CA SER A 79 -1.15 -0.90 22.79
C SER A 79 -0.74 -1.02 21.32
N TYR A 80 -1.42 -0.33 20.41
CA TYR A 80 -1.06 -0.34 18.98
C TYR A 80 0.21 0.44 18.66
N CYS A 81 0.61 1.35 19.57
CA CYS A 81 1.84 2.13 19.46
C CYS A 81 2.90 1.67 20.48
N ALA A 82 2.76 0.48 21.07
CA ALA A 82 3.63 0.00 22.15
C ALA A 82 5.11 -0.09 21.73
N ASP A 83 5.34 -0.47 20.47
CA ASP A 83 6.69 -0.62 19.90
C ASP A 83 7.23 0.71 19.30
N LEU A 84 6.45 1.79 19.36
CA LEU A 84 6.82 3.10 18.83
C LEU A 84 7.32 4.01 19.94
N THR A 85 8.45 4.68 19.70
CA THR A 85 8.96 5.70 20.62
C THR A 85 7.94 6.82 20.78
N LYS A 86 7.46 7.00 22.01
CA LYS A 86 6.56 8.10 22.37
C LYS A 86 7.35 9.42 22.34
N PRO A 87 6.90 10.44 21.57
CA PRO A 87 7.54 11.75 21.57
C PRO A 87 7.60 12.31 23.00
N GLN A 88 8.77 12.78 23.39
CA GLN A 88 8.92 13.56 24.61
C GLN A 88 8.40 14.97 24.32
N LEU A 89 7.47 15.44 25.14
CA LEU A 89 7.07 16.84 25.11
C LEU A 89 8.20 17.61 25.80
N ASP A 90 9.20 18.04 25.02
CA ASP A 90 10.20 18.97 25.54
C ASP A 90 9.44 20.26 25.88
N ASN A 91 9.27 20.49 27.19
CA ASN A 91 8.75 21.75 27.71
C ASN A 91 9.78 22.83 27.36
N TYR A 92 9.65 23.46 26.19
CA TYR A 92 10.24 24.76 25.95
C TYR A 92 9.44 25.76 26.78
N ASN A 93 9.97 26.00 27.99
CA ASN A 93 9.53 27.02 28.93
C ASN A 93 10.08 28.39 28.48
#